data_AF-A0A5C7Q1X9-F1
#
_entry.id   AF-A0A5C7Q1X9-F1
#
_cell.length_a   1.000
_cell.length_b   1.000
_cell.length_c   1.000
_cell.angle_alpha   90.00
_cell.angle_beta   90.00
_cell.angle_gamma   90.00
#
_symmetry.space_group_name_H-M   'P 1'
#
loop_
_entity.id
_entity.type
_entity.pdbx_description
1 polymer ?
#
loop_
_entity_poly.entity_id
_entity_poly.type
_entity_poly.pdbx_seq_one_letter_code
_entity_poly.pdbx_strand_id
1 'polypeptide(L)'
;MGVADPWTALQLDNAVALVGITLENASQELRNAGSEKQPKWEPKYTMNQLLDDDFRLPAPPKPKSGIEALKALVGVKVWKG
;
A
#
# COMPACT_ATOMS: atom_id res chain seq x y z
N MET A 1 10.23 21.44 26.78
CA MET A 1 10.30 21.76 25.34
C MET A 1 8.91 21.56 24.76
N GLY A 2 8.12 22.63 24.69
CA GLY A 2 6.81 22.60 24.03
C GLY A 2 7.00 22.86 22.55
N VAL A 3 6.12 22.32 21.71
CA VAL A 3 6.07 22.59 20.27
C VAL A 3 5.66 24.06 20.09
N ALA A 4 6.60 24.97 20.27
CA ALA A 4 6.35 26.42 20.27
C ALA A 4 6.23 26.98 18.84
N ASP A 5 6.46 26.15 17.83
CA ASP A 5 6.33 26.48 16.43
C ASP A 5 5.04 25.84 15.86
N PRO A 6 4.01 26.63 15.50
CA PRO A 6 2.75 26.12 14.94
C PRO A 6 2.95 25.24 13.71
N TRP A 7 4.01 25.48 12.94
CA TRP A 7 4.35 24.64 11.80
C TRP A 7 4.78 23.24 12.25
N THR A 8 5.64 23.13 13.25
CA THR A 8 6.04 21.85 13.84
C THR A 8 4.83 21.08 14.40
N ALA A 9 3.87 21.77 15.03
CA ALA A 9 2.64 21.14 15.52
C ALA A 9 1.80 20.56 14.37
N LEU A 10 1.59 21.34 13.31
CA LEU A 10 0.89 20.90 12.11
C LEU A 10 1.57 19.69 11.44
N GLN A 11 2.90 19.69 11.37
CA GLN A 11 3.65 18.56 10.81
C GLN A 11 3.45 17.28 11.65
N LEU A 12 3.43 17.41 12.97
CA LEU A 12 3.17 16.28 13.86
C LEU A 12 1.75 15.74 13.66
N ASP A 13 0.74 16.61 13.62
CA ASP A 13 -0.65 16.20 13.40
C ASP A 13 -0.82 15.47 12.06
N ASN A 14 -0.21 16.01 10.99
CA ASN A 14 -0.20 15.38 9.68
C ASN A 14 0.50 14.01 9.68
N ALA A 15 1.63 13.89 10.39
CA ALA A 15 2.36 12.63 10.49
C ALA A 15 1.52 11.57 11.22
N VAL A 16 0.88 11.93 12.33
CA VAL A 16 0.00 11.03 13.09
C VAL A 16 -1.19 10.57 12.23
N ALA A 17 -1.85 11.50 11.56
CA ALA A 17 -2.97 11.18 10.67
C ALA A 17 -2.53 10.26 9.52
N LEU A 18 -1.41 10.57 8.85
CA LEU A 18 -0.88 9.77 7.75
C LEU A 18 -0.55 8.34 8.20
N VAL A 19 0.12 8.18 9.35
CA VAL A 19 0.45 6.86 9.89
C VAL A 19 -0.81 6.09 10.25
N GLY A 20 -1.79 6.73 10.90
CA GLY A 20 -3.07 6.11 11.23
C GLY A 20 -3.81 5.58 10.02
N ILE A 21 -3.96 6.40 8.97
CA ILE A 21 -4.59 6.02 7.71
C ILE A 21 -3.83 4.88 7.03
N THR A 22 -2.49 4.93 7.04
CA THR A 22 -1.64 3.90 6.44
C THR A 22 -1.83 2.55 7.12
N LEU A 23 -1.87 2.53 8.46
CA LEU A 23 -2.11 1.32 9.26
C LEU A 23 -3.51 0.76 9.03
N GLU A 24 -4.52 1.62 9.04
CA GLU A 24 -5.91 1.23 8.78
C GLU A 24 -6.05 0.57 7.42
N ASN A 25 -5.52 1.19 6.36
CA ASN A 25 -5.53 0.63 5.01
C ASN A 25 -4.80 -0.72 4.94
N ALA A 26 -3.60 -0.81 5.52
CA ALA A 26 -2.81 -2.03 5.52
C ALA A 26 -3.50 -3.18 6.27
N SER A 27 -4.17 -2.88 7.39
CA SER A 27 -4.90 -3.87 8.20
C SER A 27 -6.09 -4.50 7.46
N GLN A 28 -6.63 -3.80 6.47
CA GLN A 28 -7.75 -4.25 5.64
C GLN A 28 -7.29 -5.02 4.39
N GLU A 29 -6.00 -5.08 4.10
CA GLU A 29 -5.51 -5.84 2.95
C GLU A 29 -5.65 -7.35 3.18
N LEU A 30 -6.27 -8.04 2.22
CA LEU A 30 -6.44 -9.49 2.22
C LEU A 30 -5.60 -10.16 1.13
N ARG A 31 -5.10 -11.37 1.40
CA ARG A 31 -4.55 -12.29 0.41
C ARG A 31 -5.44 -13.52 0.30
N ASN A 32 -5.53 -14.07 -0.91
CA ASN A 32 -6.12 -15.38 -1.09
C ASN A 32 -5.08 -16.44 -0.70
N ALA A 33 -5.28 -17.09 0.45
CA ALA A 33 -4.49 -18.22 0.92
C ALA A 33 -5.08 -19.57 0.49
N GLY A 34 -6.23 -19.56 -0.23
CA GLY A 34 -6.89 -20.73 -0.77
C GLY A 34 -6.45 -21.07 -2.20
N SER A 35 -7.16 -22.01 -2.81
CA SER A 35 -6.97 -22.36 -4.23
C SER A 35 -7.90 -21.54 -5.12
N GLU A 36 -7.67 -21.53 -6.44
CA GLU A 36 -8.57 -20.86 -7.39
C GLU A 36 -10.02 -21.36 -7.31
N LYS A 37 -10.20 -22.65 -6.98
CA LYS A 37 -11.53 -23.28 -6.86
C LYS A 37 -12.17 -23.08 -5.48
N GLN A 38 -11.37 -22.75 -4.47
CA GLN A 38 -11.80 -22.54 -3.09
C GLN A 38 -10.97 -21.40 -2.48
N PRO A 39 -11.34 -20.14 -2.79
CA PRO A 39 -10.61 -19.00 -2.27
C PRO A 39 -10.81 -18.88 -0.76
N LYS A 40 -9.74 -18.52 -0.06
CA LYS A 40 -9.76 -18.23 1.38
C LYS A 40 -9.08 -16.89 1.60
N TRP A 41 -9.85 -15.87 1.93
CA TRP A 41 -9.33 -14.53 2.16
C TRP A 41 -8.86 -14.39 3.61
N GLU A 42 -7.58 -14.10 3.77
CA GLU A 42 -6.94 -13.89 5.07
C GLU A 42 -6.22 -12.55 5.07
N PRO A 43 -6.11 -11.85 6.21
CA PRO A 43 -5.30 -10.65 6.33
C PRO A 43 -3.88 -10.86 5.82
N LYS A 44 -3.36 -9.91 5.04
CA LYS A 44 -1.98 -9.94 4.56
C LYS A 44 -0.98 -9.76 5.69
N TYR A 45 -1.33 -8.90 6.64
CA TYR A 45 -0.49 -8.53 7.76
C TYR A 45 -1.28 -8.70 9.06
N THR A 46 -0.58 -9.08 10.12
CA THR A 46 -1.13 -9.06 11.48
C THR A 46 -0.89 -7.68 12.11
N MET A 47 -1.68 -7.29 13.10
CA MET A 47 -1.46 -6.02 13.81
C MET A 47 -0.08 -5.95 14.47
N ASN A 48 0.43 -7.08 14.99
CA ASN A 48 1.78 -7.14 15.56
C ASN A 48 2.86 -6.85 14.51
N GLN A 49 2.70 -7.28 13.26
CA GLN A 49 3.63 -6.94 12.18
C GLN A 49 3.53 -5.46 11.82
N LEU A 50 2.32 -4.90 11.76
CA LEU A 50 2.13 -3.49 11.40
C LEU A 50 2.66 -2.51 12.44
N LEU A 51 2.75 -2.93 13.71
CA LEU A 51 3.28 -2.14 14.82
C LEU A 51 4.75 -2.44 15.14
N ASP A 52 5.41 -3.31 14.36
CA ASP A 52 6.84 -3.60 14.51
C ASP A 52 7.67 -2.44 13.92
N ASP A 53 8.59 -1.90 14.71
CA ASP A 53 9.43 -0.75 14.36
C ASP A 53 10.31 -1.00 13.12
N ASP A 54 10.67 -2.26 12.84
CA ASP A 54 11.49 -2.67 11.70
C ASP A 54 10.64 -3.06 10.48
N PHE A 55 9.33 -3.22 10.65
CA PHE A 55 8.45 -3.59 9.55
C PHE A 55 8.26 -2.43 8.56
N ARG A 56 8.31 -2.76 7.28
CA ARG A 56 8.07 -1.81 6.18
C ARG A 56 7.05 -2.41 5.23
N LEU A 57 6.04 -1.63 4.88
CA LEU A 57 5.10 -2.01 3.83
C LEU A 57 5.85 -2.18 2.51
N PRO A 58 5.46 -3.16 1.68
CA PRO A 58 6.06 -3.33 0.37
C PRO A 58 5.84 -2.07 -0.47
N ALA A 59 6.87 -1.65 -1.20
CA ALA A 59 6.77 -0.53 -2.11
C ALA A 59 5.65 -0.81 -3.14
N PRO A 60 4.83 0.19 -3.48
CA PRO A 60 3.84 0.02 -4.53
C PRO A 60 4.54 -0.40 -5.82
N PRO A 61 3.92 -1.27 -6.64
CA PRO A 61 4.49 -1.64 -7.92
C PRO A 61 4.77 -0.37 -8.71
N LYS A 62 5.99 -0.25 -9.26
CA LYS A 62 6.35 0.89 -10.10
C LYS A 62 5.31 1.00 -11.22
N PRO A 63 4.66 2.16 -11.41
CA PRO A 63 3.73 2.31 -12.50
C PRO A 63 4.47 2.00 -13.80
N LYS A 64 3.99 1.01 -14.55
CA LYS A 64 4.49 0.75 -15.89
C LYS A 64 4.29 2.05 -16.68
N SER A 65 5.34 2.56 -17.31
CA SER A 65 5.26 3.76 -18.13
C SER A 65 5.37 3.40 -19.61
N GLY A 66 4.80 4.24 -20.47
CA GLY A 66 4.89 4.08 -21.93
C GLY A 66 4.21 2.82 -22.47
N ILE A 67 4.86 2.14 -23.41
CA ILE A 67 4.32 1.01 -24.18
C ILE A 67 3.94 -0.17 -23.27
N GLU A 68 4.60 -0.34 -22.12
CA GLU A 68 4.28 -1.41 -21.18
C GLU A 68 2.96 -1.20 -20.43
N ALA A 69 2.59 0.05 -20.15
CA ALA A 69 1.25 0.36 -19.64
C ALA A 69 0.17 0.10 -20.68
N LEU A 70 0.43 0.45 -21.95
CA LEU A 70 -0.50 0.22 -23.05
C LEU A 70 -0.75 -1.28 -23.28
N LYS A 71 0.28 -2.13 -23.13
CA LYS A 71 0.13 -3.59 -23.24
C LYS A 71 -0.74 -4.22 -22.15
N ALA A 72 -0.91 -3.55 -21.00
CA ALA A 72 -1.73 -4.05 -19.89
C ALA A 72 -3.21 -3.68 -20.02
N LEU A 73 -3.58 -2.84 -21.01
CA LEU A 73 -4.97 -2.50 -21.31
C LEU A 73 -5.61 -3.62 -22.15
N VAL A 74 -6.78 -4.09 -21.70
CA VAL A 74 -7.57 -5.10 -22.42
C VAL A 74 -7.94 -4.56 -23.80
N GLY A 75 -7.39 -5.17 -24.87
CA GLY A 75 -7.69 -4.82 -26.26
C GLY A 75 -6.52 -4.32 -27.12
N VAL A 76 -5.33 -4.10 -26.55
CA VAL A 76 -4.18 -3.61 -27.33
C VAL A 76 -3.47 -4.77 -28.06
N LYS A 77 -3.74 -4.93 -29.37
CA LYS A 77 -2.99 -5.81 -30.28
C LYS A 77 -1.69 -5.14 -30.71
N VAL A 78 -0.56 -5.66 -30.22
CA VAL A 78 0.77 -5.23 -30.69
C VAL A 78 1.09 -5.97 -31.99
N TRP A 79 1.12 -5.24 -33.10
CA TRP A 79 1.59 -5.78 -34.38
C TRP A 79 3.12 -5.77 -34.40
N LYS A 80 3.74 -6.93 -34.62
CA LYS A 80 5.18 -7.02 -34.90
C LYS A 80 5.39 -6.70 -36.37
N GLY A 81 6.18 -5.66 -36.64
CA GLY A 81 6.79 -5.44 -37.95
C GLY A 81 7.97 -6.37 -38.19
#